data_AF-A0A2S6XAR4-F1
#
_entry.id   AF-A0A2S6XAR4-F1
#
_cell.length_a   1.000
_cell.length_b   1.000
_cell.length_c   1.000
_cell.angle_alpha   90.00
_cell.angle_beta   90.00
_cell.angle_gamma   90.00
#
_symmetry.space_group_name_H-M   'P 1'
#
loop_
_entity.id
_entity.type
_entity.pdbx_description
1 polymer ?
#
loop_
_entity_poly.entity_id
_entity_poly.type
_entity_poly.pdbx_seq_one_letter_code
_entity_poly.pdbx_strand_id
1 'polypeptide(L)'
;MELAPGELRVVRDLGRSWDRPGAEALREALRPAETLAYVAWDVTRYATGPETIKRTNIYAAFIDTHGAAAADRLREEVDDFRAQLEKRLQSVGAADRERLQRAVALHCAPAWGDYPEPAPERHEEEATADGVSSAVVLFGMLCVVGWLVAYVAIIYRGFADQTYGVPLAALFANLTWEFAYGFLLDPLGDYFHTASIFGFLVDAVIAWQVWKYGAAQFPDSALGRYFRPLFGLFVAVALSVNYHAFIDLADPDGEYTGFGINLMMSILYIKMLEDRGSPAGQSMYIALGKWLGTLCAWIATALTVTTSPQRTWPTSWSDFGRKALGNRSYPLTPLINVMYGWTFLLDAAYCVLLHRRLRAAGMSPWRRF
;
A
#
# COMPACT_ATOMS: atom_id res chain seq x y z
N MET A 1 -18.74 -28.61 -10.92
CA MET A 1 -17.99 -27.86 -9.92
C MET A 1 -16.66 -27.56 -10.59
N GLU A 2 -16.65 -26.44 -11.29
CA GLU A 2 -15.57 -25.93 -12.12
C GLU A 2 -14.50 -25.36 -11.19
N LEU A 3 -13.22 -25.65 -11.41
CA LEU A 3 -12.13 -25.10 -10.61
C LEU A 3 -11.35 -24.13 -11.49
N ALA A 4 -11.56 -22.83 -11.30
CA ALA A 4 -10.78 -21.74 -11.85
C ALA A 4 -9.28 -21.88 -11.48
N PRO A 5 -8.34 -21.19 -12.17
CA PRO A 5 -6.91 -21.28 -11.86
C PRO A 5 -6.60 -21.01 -10.37
N GLY A 6 -7.31 -20.03 -9.78
CA GLY A 6 -7.23 -19.75 -8.35
C GLY A 6 -7.74 -20.88 -7.47
N GLU A 7 -8.70 -21.68 -7.93
CA GLU A 7 -9.21 -22.84 -7.19
C GLU A 7 -8.25 -24.03 -7.27
N LEU A 8 -7.51 -24.21 -8.37
CA LEU A 8 -6.40 -25.18 -8.44
C LEU A 8 -5.24 -24.81 -7.50
N ARG A 9 -4.88 -23.52 -7.48
CA ARG A 9 -3.91 -22.97 -6.51
C ARG A 9 -4.38 -23.18 -5.07
N VAL A 10 -5.64 -22.86 -4.80
CA VAL A 10 -6.25 -23.08 -3.48
C VAL A 10 -6.32 -24.56 -3.13
N VAL A 11 -6.58 -25.48 -4.06
CA VAL A 11 -6.54 -26.93 -3.79
C VAL A 11 -5.13 -27.43 -3.52
N ARG A 12 -4.12 -26.88 -4.21
CA ARG A 12 -2.69 -27.15 -3.97
C ARG A 12 -2.24 -26.64 -2.60
N ASP A 13 -2.62 -25.41 -2.25
CA ASP A 13 -2.15 -24.67 -1.08
C ASP A 13 -2.99 -24.96 0.18
N LEU A 14 -4.32 -25.04 0.04
CA LEU A 14 -5.26 -25.57 1.05
C LEU A 14 -5.43 -27.08 0.94
N GLY A 15 -4.40 -27.83 0.54
CA GLY A 15 -4.34 -29.28 0.75
C GLY A 15 -4.43 -29.60 2.24
N ARG A 16 -5.63 -29.45 2.80
CA ARG A 16 -5.94 -29.46 4.22
C ARG A 16 -5.66 -30.85 4.76
N SER A 17 -4.75 -30.90 5.73
CA SER A 17 -4.78 -31.79 6.89
C SER A 17 -5.19 -33.24 6.62
N TRP A 18 -4.26 -34.05 6.12
CA TRP A 18 -3.88 -35.35 6.69
C TRP A 18 -2.93 -36.05 5.73
N ASP A 19 -1.90 -36.64 6.31
CA ASP A 19 -0.85 -37.44 5.71
C ASP A 19 -1.43 -38.68 5.01
N ARG A 20 -2.09 -38.48 3.87
CA ARG A 20 -2.64 -39.55 3.03
C ARG A 20 -1.56 -40.01 2.07
N PRO A 21 -1.34 -41.33 1.94
CA PRO A 21 -0.43 -41.88 0.93
C PRO A 21 -0.80 -41.35 -0.47
N GLY A 22 0.17 -40.74 -1.18
CA GLY A 22 -0.01 -40.19 -2.52
C GLY A 22 -0.31 -38.69 -2.62
N ALA A 23 -0.45 -37.97 -1.49
CA ALA A 23 -0.71 -36.53 -1.49
C ALA A 23 0.45 -35.67 -2.06
N GLU A 24 1.68 -36.17 -2.01
CA GLU A 24 2.84 -35.52 -2.60
C GLU A 24 2.81 -35.61 -4.14
N ALA A 25 2.57 -36.80 -4.69
CA ALA A 25 2.44 -37.02 -6.12
C ALA A 25 1.32 -36.15 -6.73
N LEU A 26 0.19 -36.02 -6.03
CA LEU A 26 -0.90 -35.14 -6.43
C LEU A 26 -0.49 -33.65 -6.43
N ARG A 27 0.18 -33.17 -5.37
CA ARG A 27 0.68 -31.78 -5.32
C ARG A 27 1.68 -31.47 -6.42
N GLU A 28 2.58 -32.40 -6.69
CA GLU A 28 3.56 -32.28 -7.77
C GLU A 28 2.89 -32.29 -9.15
N ALA A 29 1.79 -33.03 -9.35
CA ALA A 29 1.01 -33.00 -10.59
C ALA A 29 0.15 -31.74 -10.73
N LEU A 30 -0.31 -31.14 -9.62
CA LEU A 30 -1.12 -29.92 -9.63
C LEU A 30 -0.34 -28.67 -10.09
N ARG A 31 0.98 -28.61 -9.86
CA ARG A 31 1.82 -27.46 -10.29
C ARG A 31 1.76 -27.20 -11.80
N PRO A 32 2.09 -28.14 -12.69
CA PRO A 32 1.99 -27.90 -14.13
C PRO A 32 0.54 -27.70 -14.59
N ALA A 33 -0.43 -28.39 -13.98
CA ALA A 33 -1.85 -28.20 -14.29
C ALA A 33 -2.33 -26.78 -13.97
N GLU A 34 -1.87 -26.20 -12.86
CA GLU A 34 -2.16 -24.80 -12.50
C GLU A 34 -1.56 -23.84 -13.53
N THR A 35 -0.29 -24.01 -13.90
CA THR A 35 0.36 -23.18 -14.93
C THR A 35 -0.42 -23.22 -16.25
N LEU A 36 -0.78 -24.42 -16.71
CA LEU A 36 -1.56 -24.61 -17.94
C LEU A 36 -2.94 -23.95 -17.86
N ALA A 37 -3.60 -24.00 -16.71
CA ALA A 37 -4.88 -23.33 -16.49
C ALA A 37 -4.75 -21.80 -16.52
N TYR A 38 -3.65 -21.23 -15.98
CA TYR A 38 -3.37 -19.80 -16.09
C TYR A 38 -3.12 -19.37 -17.54
N VAL A 39 -2.31 -20.14 -18.29
CA VAL A 39 -2.09 -19.88 -19.73
C VAL A 39 -3.40 -19.93 -20.50
N ALA A 40 -4.21 -20.98 -20.31
CA ALA A 40 -5.51 -21.11 -20.98
C ALA A 40 -6.45 -19.94 -20.67
N TRP A 41 -6.50 -19.52 -19.41
CA TRP A 41 -7.30 -18.38 -18.97
C TRP A 41 -6.87 -17.09 -19.67
N ASP A 42 -5.56 -16.83 -19.72
CA ASP A 42 -5.01 -15.62 -20.32
C ASP A 42 -5.14 -15.61 -21.84
N VAL A 43 -4.95 -16.75 -22.53
CA VAL A 43 -5.21 -16.88 -23.97
C VAL A 43 -6.68 -16.62 -24.29
N THR A 44 -7.59 -17.19 -23.50
CA THR A 44 -9.04 -16.96 -23.67
C THR A 44 -9.37 -15.48 -23.47
N ARG A 45 -8.85 -14.87 -22.42
CA ARG A 45 -9.05 -13.45 -22.13
C ARG A 45 -8.41 -12.55 -23.18
N TYR A 46 -7.33 -12.98 -23.82
CA TYR A 46 -6.75 -12.26 -24.95
C TYR A 46 -7.67 -12.30 -26.19
N ALA A 47 -8.27 -13.47 -26.44
CA ALA A 47 -9.19 -13.68 -27.56
C ALA A 47 -10.52 -12.95 -27.38
N THR A 48 -11.11 -12.97 -26.18
CA THR A 48 -12.50 -12.50 -25.92
C THR A 48 -12.59 -11.30 -24.99
N GLY A 49 -11.45 -10.77 -24.52
CA GLY A 49 -11.38 -9.73 -23.51
C GLY A 49 -11.68 -8.31 -24.03
N PRO A 50 -11.59 -7.32 -23.12
CA PRO A 50 -11.83 -5.90 -23.45
C PRO A 50 -10.85 -5.37 -24.52
N GLU A 51 -11.15 -4.17 -25.05
CA GLU A 51 -10.33 -3.52 -26.08
C GLU A 51 -8.84 -3.36 -25.68
N THR A 52 -8.53 -3.30 -24.38
CA THR A 52 -7.17 -3.21 -23.82
C THR A 52 -6.77 -4.42 -23.00
N ILE A 53 -5.57 -4.95 -23.26
CA ILE A 53 -4.98 -6.15 -22.65
C ILE A 53 -3.74 -5.74 -21.84
N LYS A 54 -3.76 -6.04 -20.54
CA LYS A 54 -2.65 -5.75 -19.64
C LYS A 54 -1.45 -6.66 -19.92
N ARG A 55 -0.23 -6.17 -19.72
CA ARG A 55 1.02 -6.96 -19.76
C ARG A 55 1.09 -8.10 -18.73
N THR A 56 0.25 -8.09 -17.68
CA THR A 56 0.15 -9.22 -16.75
C THR A 56 -0.48 -10.47 -17.37
N ASN A 57 -1.04 -10.36 -18.58
CA ASN A 57 -1.48 -11.50 -19.37
C ASN A 57 -0.28 -12.22 -19.99
N ILE A 58 -0.16 -13.52 -19.76
CA ILE A 58 0.99 -14.33 -20.21
C ILE A 58 1.16 -14.26 -21.73
N TYR A 59 0.08 -14.35 -22.51
CA TYR A 59 0.18 -14.32 -23.98
C TYR A 59 0.57 -12.94 -24.50
N ALA A 60 0.07 -11.87 -23.89
CA ALA A 60 0.49 -10.51 -24.23
C ALA A 60 1.99 -10.29 -23.98
N ALA A 61 2.53 -10.78 -22.86
CA ALA A 61 3.95 -10.71 -22.55
C ALA A 61 4.82 -11.49 -23.56
N PHE A 62 4.35 -12.66 -24.02
CA PHE A 62 5.02 -13.43 -25.06
C PHE A 62 5.03 -12.70 -26.41
N ILE A 63 3.91 -12.06 -26.79
CA ILE A 63 3.84 -11.23 -28.00
C ILE A 63 4.78 -10.03 -27.92
N ASP A 64 4.85 -9.35 -26.77
CA ASP A 64 5.78 -8.22 -26.58
C ASP A 64 7.25 -8.65 -26.70
N THR A 65 7.58 -9.85 -26.22
CA THR A 65 8.96 -10.35 -26.19
C THR A 65 9.39 -11.00 -27.51
N HIS A 66 8.47 -11.73 -28.16
CA HIS A 66 8.78 -12.61 -29.30
C HIS A 66 8.06 -12.21 -30.59
N GLY A 67 7.20 -11.20 -30.57
CA GLY A 67 6.48 -10.70 -31.73
C GLY A 67 5.69 -11.80 -32.45
N ALA A 68 5.91 -11.93 -33.76
CA ALA A 68 5.24 -12.92 -34.60
C ALA A 68 5.53 -14.39 -34.18
N ALA A 69 6.62 -14.66 -33.46
CA ALA A 69 6.97 -16.00 -32.99
C ALA A 69 6.33 -16.34 -31.63
N ALA A 70 5.54 -15.46 -31.03
CA ALA A 70 5.00 -15.64 -29.68
C ALA A 70 4.09 -16.87 -29.53
N ALA A 71 3.22 -17.13 -30.51
CA ALA A 71 2.36 -18.30 -30.49
C ALA A 71 3.16 -19.61 -30.53
N ASP A 72 4.20 -19.68 -31.36
CA ASP A 72 5.07 -20.85 -31.47
C ASP A 72 5.87 -21.06 -30.18
N ARG A 73 6.44 -19.98 -29.61
CA ARG A 73 7.18 -20.04 -28.35
C ARG A 73 6.32 -20.43 -27.17
N LEU A 74 5.12 -19.87 -27.05
CA LEU A 74 4.20 -20.24 -25.98
C LEU A 74 3.74 -21.69 -26.13
N ARG A 75 3.57 -22.18 -27.36
CA ARG A 75 3.25 -23.58 -27.64
C ARG A 75 4.36 -24.53 -27.19
N GLU A 76 5.63 -24.21 -27.47
CA GLU A 76 6.79 -24.98 -26.99
C GLU A 76 6.78 -25.13 -25.46
N GLU A 77 6.54 -24.03 -24.74
CA GLU A 77 6.48 -24.03 -23.26
C GLU A 77 5.27 -24.82 -22.74
N VAL A 78 4.09 -24.65 -23.35
CA VAL A 78 2.88 -25.40 -22.99
C VAL A 78 3.08 -26.90 -23.20
N ASP A 79 3.74 -27.31 -24.28
CA ASP A 79 4.02 -28.72 -24.56
C ASP A 79 4.96 -29.34 -23.53
N ASP A 80 5.97 -28.59 -23.04
CA ASP A 80 6.84 -29.05 -21.95
C ASP A 80 6.04 -29.22 -20.64
N PHE A 81 5.24 -28.22 -20.25
CA PHE A 81 4.39 -28.34 -19.05
C PHE A 81 3.38 -29.48 -19.15
N ARG A 82 2.84 -29.73 -20.34
CA ARG A 82 1.94 -30.87 -20.61
C ARG A 82 2.67 -32.20 -20.45
N ALA A 83 3.87 -32.34 -21.01
CA ALA A 83 4.68 -33.55 -20.87
C ALA A 83 5.04 -33.81 -19.39
N GLN A 84 5.37 -32.75 -18.64
CA GLN A 84 5.60 -32.84 -17.20
C GLN A 84 4.34 -33.30 -16.45
N LEU A 85 3.17 -32.74 -16.76
CA LEU A 85 1.89 -33.15 -16.18
C LEU A 85 1.58 -34.62 -16.46
N GLU A 86 1.71 -35.07 -17.71
CA GLU A 86 1.45 -36.45 -18.11
C GLU A 86 2.36 -37.44 -17.38
N LYS A 87 3.65 -37.12 -17.25
CA LYS A 87 4.61 -37.92 -16.48
C LYS A 87 4.23 -38.00 -15.01
N ARG A 88 3.83 -36.88 -14.39
CA ARG A 88 3.48 -36.79 -12.96
C ARG A 88 2.14 -37.45 -12.67
N LEU A 89 1.18 -37.44 -13.60
CA LEU A 89 -0.10 -38.13 -13.46
C LEU A 89 0.07 -39.65 -13.27
N GLN A 90 1.15 -40.26 -13.77
CA GLN A 90 1.41 -41.69 -13.64
C GLN A 90 1.63 -42.13 -12.18
N SER A 91 2.13 -41.23 -11.31
CA SER A 91 2.34 -41.50 -9.88
C SER A 91 1.14 -41.12 -9.00
N VAL A 92 0.11 -40.47 -9.56
CA VAL A 92 -1.13 -40.11 -8.86
C VAL A 92 -2.09 -41.30 -8.81
N GLY A 93 -2.76 -41.51 -7.66
CA GLY A 93 -3.76 -42.56 -7.49
C GLY A 93 -4.94 -42.44 -8.46
N ALA A 94 -5.56 -43.57 -8.82
CA ALA A 94 -6.55 -43.63 -9.92
C ALA A 94 -7.72 -42.63 -9.78
N ALA A 95 -8.29 -42.49 -8.57
CA ALA A 95 -9.41 -41.59 -8.33
C ALA A 95 -9.05 -40.10 -8.52
N ASP A 96 -7.87 -39.69 -8.03
CA ASP A 96 -7.40 -38.30 -8.14
C ASP A 96 -6.90 -37.99 -9.55
N ARG A 97 -6.29 -38.99 -10.22
CA ARG A 97 -5.90 -38.90 -11.63
C ARG A 97 -7.10 -38.62 -12.52
N GLU A 98 -8.20 -39.35 -12.35
CA GLU A 98 -9.42 -39.17 -13.15
C GLU A 98 -10.07 -37.79 -12.91
N ARG A 99 -10.02 -37.28 -11.67
CA ARG A 99 -10.49 -35.93 -11.34
C ARG A 99 -9.61 -34.86 -11.99
N LEU A 100 -8.29 -34.99 -11.88
CA LEU A 100 -7.35 -34.03 -12.45
C LEU A 100 -7.41 -34.04 -13.98
N GLN A 101 -7.49 -35.20 -14.63
CA GLN A 101 -7.66 -35.31 -16.08
C GLN A 101 -8.95 -34.63 -16.56
N ARG A 102 -10.06 -34.76 -15.82
CA ARG A 102 -11.31 -34.04 -16.14
C ARG A 102 -11.16 -32.53 -16.01
N ALA A 103 -10.54 -32.05 -14.93
CA ALA A 103 -10.31 -30.61 -14.71
C ALA A 103 -9.41 -30.02 -15.80
N VAL A 104 -8.35 -30.74 -16.16
CA VAL A 104 -7.40 -30.35 -17.21
C VAL A 104 -8.09 -30.31 -18.58
N ALA A 105 -8.89 -31.32 -18.92
CA ALA A 105 -9.66 -31.33 -20.18
C ALA A 105 -10.65 -30.16 -20.27
N LEU A 106 -11.25 -29.76 -19.15
CA LEU A 106 -12.24 -28.68 -19.12
C LEU A 106 -11.62 -27.29 -19.15
N HIS A 107 -10.50 -27.09 -18.44
CA HIS A 107 -9.96 -25.74 -18.17
C HIS A 107 -8.66 -25.42 -18.89
N CYS A 108 -7.90 -26.42 -19.34
CA CYS A 108 -6.62 -26.20 -20.03
C CYS A 108 -6.75 -26.30 -21.56
N ALA A 109 -7.95 -26.63 -22.09
CA ALA A 109 -8.16 -26.77 -23.53
C ALA A 109 -7.69 -25.55 -24.36
N PRO A 110 -7.93 -24.30 -23.92
CA PRO A 110 -7.41 -23.12 -24.62
C PRO A 110 -5.88 -22.97 -24.61
N ALA A 111 -5.14 -23.61 -23.68
CA ALA A 111 -3.69 -23.48 -23.63
C ALA A 111 -2.99 -24.20 -24.78
N TRP A 112 -3.57 -25.25 -25.35
CA TRP A 112 -3.00 -26.02 -26.47
C TRP A 112 -3.89 -26.01 -27.71
N GLY A 113 -4.81 -25.06 -27.77
CA GLY A 113 -5.63 -24.78 -28.95
C GLY A 113 -4.91 -23.87 -29.95
N ASP A 114 -5.69 -23.29 -30.86
CA ASP A 114 -5.20 -22.23 -31.73
C ASP A 114 -5.08 -20.93 -30.95
N TYR A 115 -3.89 -20.33 -31.00
CA TYR A 115 -3.64 -19.04 -30.39
C TYR A 115 -4.23 -17.92 -31.25
N PRO A 116 -4.84 -16.89 -30.65
CA PRO A 116 -5.37 -15.77 -31.40
C PRO A 116 -4.25 -14.98 -32.07
N GLU A 117 -4.55 -14.40 -33.23
CA GLU A 117 -3.60 -13.53 -33.96
C GLU A 117 -3.10 -12.40 -33.04
N PRO A 118 -1.79 -12.11 -33.04
CA PRO A 118 -1.23 -11.02 -32.26
C PRO A 118 -1.90 -9.70 -32.64
N ALA A 119 -2.43 -9.01 -31.63
CA ALA A 119 -3.03 -7.70 -31.73
C ALA A 119 -2.24 -6.74 -30.83
N PRO A 120 -0.98 -6.41 -31.17
CA PRO A 120 -0.12 -5.56 -30.36
C PRO A 120 -0.73 -4.18 -30.08
N GLU A 121 -1.60 -3.69 -30.96
CA GLU A 121 -2.37 -2.46 -30.77
C GLU A 121 -3.39 -2.53 -29.61
N ARG A 122 -3.80 -3.73 -29.18
CA ARG A 122 -4.65 -3.94 -28.01
C ARG A 122 -3.85 -4.06 -26.72
N HIS A 123 -2.53 -4.23 -26.81
CA HIS A 123 -1.71 -4.25 -25.61
C HIS A 123 -1.73 -2.86 -25.01
N GLU A 124 -1.78 -2.77 -23.68
CA GLU A 124 -1.30 -1.55 -23.04
C GLU A 124 0.12 -1.33 -23.55
N GLU A 125 0.31 -0.30 -24.39
CA GLU A 125 1.63 0.24 -24.68
C GLU A 125 2.32 0.39 -23.31
N GLU A 126 3.63 0.15 -23.27
CA GLU A 126 4.45 0.78 -22.27
C GLU A 126 4.04 2.26 -22.34
N ALA A 127 3.18 2.67 -21.40
CA ALA A 127 3.03 4.05 -21.06
C ALA A 127 4.47 4.45 -20.91
N THR A 128 4.90 5.31 -21.81
CA THR A 128 6.15 6.03 -21.75
C THR A 128 6.13 6.79 -20.41
N ALA A 129 6.35 6.06 -19.32
CA ALA A 129 7.19 6.49 -18.24
C ALA A 129 8.54 6.77 -18.92
N ASP A 130 9.09 7.97 -18.79
CA ASP A 130 9.48 8.45 -17.48
C ASP A 130 9.01 9.86 -17.20
N GLY A 131 7.71 10.02 -16.96
CA GLY A 131 7.21 11.25 -16.39
C GLY A 131 6.00 11.00 -15.52
N VAL A 132 6.20 10.85 -14.20
CA VAL A 132 5.14 11.23 -13.26
C VAL A 132 4.74 12.66 -13.62
N SER A 133 3.42 12.92 -13.74
CA SER A 133 2.92 14.25 -14.10
C SER A 133 3.67 15.32 -13.30
N SER A 134 4.21 16.34 -13.97
CA SER A 134 5.01 17.37 -13.30
C SER A 134 4.23 18.07 -12.18
N ALA A 135 2.89 18.11 -12.28
CA ALA A 135 2.02 18.57 -11.21
C ALA A 135 2.01 17.61 -10.01
N VAL A 136 1.94 16.30 -10.24
CA VAL A 136 2.06 15.29 -9.16
C VAL A 136 3.41 15.42 -8.45
N VAL A 137 4.51 15.56 -9.20
CA VAL A 137 5.85 15.76 -8.61
C VAL A 137 5.92 17.05 -7.79
N LEU A 138 5.41 18.16 -8.32
CA LEU A 138 5.38 19.45 -7.63
C LEU A 138 4.62 19.36 -6.30
N PHE A 139 3.41 18.81 -6.31
CA PHE A 139 2.61 18.66 -5.10
C PHE A 139 3.21 17.63 -4.13
N GLY A 140 3.85 16.57 -4.63
CA GLY A 140 4.64 15.64 -3.82
C GLY A 140 5.80 16.35 -3.10
N MET A 141 6.57 17.20 -3.79
CA MET A 141 7.63 17.98 -3.16
C MET A 141 7.11 18.98 -2.13
N LEU A 142 5.99 19.67 -2.43
CA LEU A 142 5.34 20.56 -1.46
C LEU A 142 4.83 19.82 -0.23
N CYS A 143 4.33 18.59 -0.42
CA CYS A 143 3.96 17.69 0.67
C CYS A 143 5.16 17.43 1.59
N VAL A 144 6.29 17.01 1.02
CA VAL A 144 7.54 16.75 1.77
C VAL A 144 8.00 18.00 2.52
N VAL A 145 7.96 19.18 1.90
CA VAL A 145 8.33 20.44 2.57
C VAL A 145 7.41 20.75 3.73
N GLY A 146 6.08 20.60 3.56
CA GLY A 146 5.10 20.83 4.63
C GLY A 146 5.35 19.93 5.85
N TRP A 147 5.55 18.63 5.60
CA TRP A 147 5.86 17.67 6.66
C TRP A 147 7.23 17.88 7.28
N LEU A 148 8.24 18.27 6.50
CA LEU A 148 9.57 18.61 7.02
C LEU A 148 9.50 19.78 8.02
N VAL A 149 8.73 20.83 7.70
CA VAL A 149 8.49 21.93 8.64
C VAL A 149 7.85 21.41 9.93
N ALA A 150 6.84 20.54 9.81
CA ALA A 150 6.19 19.95 10.97
C ALA A 150 7.17 19.12 11.81
N TYR A 151 7.97 18.25 11.18
CA TYR A 151 8.96 17.42 11.87
C TYR A 151 10.03 18.24 12.59
N VAL A 152 10.59 19.25 11.93
CA VAL A 152 11.61 20.12 12.54
C VAL A 152 11.00 20.87 13.74
N ALA A 153 9.77 21.35 13.63
CA ALA A 153 9.06 22.00 14.73
C ALA A 153 8.73 21.01 15.87
N ILE A 154 8.27 19.79 15.58
CA ILE A 154 8.02 18.72 16.55
C ILE A 154 9.30 18.43 17.34
N ILE A 155 10.40 18.18 16.65
CA ILE A 155 11.68 17.83 17.28
C ILE A 155 12.16 18.99 18.13
N TYR A 156 12.15 20.21 17.59
CA TYR A 156 12.57 21.40 18.33
C TYR A 156 11.73 21.62 19.60
N ARG A 157 10.41 21.54 19.50
CA ARG A 157 9.50 21.65 20.65
C ARG A 157 9.69 20.52 21.65
N GLY A 158 9.92 19.29 21.19
CA GLY A 158 10.17 18.16 22.08
C GLY A 158 11.41 18.36 22.95
N PHE A 159 12.50 18.87 22.37
CA PHE A 159 13.70 19.21 23.14
C PHE A 159 13.50 20.41 24.05
N ALA A 160 12.95 21.50 23.52
CA ALA A 160 12.84 22.77 24.23
C ALA A 160 11.83 22.72 25.38
N ASP A 161 10.73 21.98 25.23
CA ASP A 161 9.74 21.81 26.28
C ASP A 161 9.97 20.53 27.12
N GLN A 162 11.05 19.78 26.83
CA GLN A 162 11.39 18.49 27.46
C GLN A 162 10.21 17.52 27.52
N THR A 163 9.50 17.41 26.41
CA THR A 163 8.32 16.57 26.25
C THR A 163 8.33 15.96 24.84
N TYR A 164 7.26 15.29 24.45
CA TYR A 164 7.09 14.83 23.07
C TYR A 164 6.01 15.65 22.36
N GLY A 165 6.20 15.84 21.05
CA GLY A 165 5.30 16.60 20.18
C GLY A 165 4.25 15.78 19.44
N VAL A 166 4.40 14.44 19.37
CA VAL A 166 3.47 13.55 18.64
C VAL A 166 2.68 12.67 19.61
N PRO A 167 1.35 12.49 19.45
CA PRO A 167 0.59 11.55 20.26
C PRO A 167 1.15 10.12 20.21
N LEU A 168 1.17 9.41 21.35
CA LEU A 168 1.86 8.12 21.49
C LEU A 168 1.42 7.05 20.48
N ALA A 169 0.10 6.81 20.37
CA ALA A 169 -0.42 5.80 19.45
C ALA A 169 -0.15 6.14 17.99
N ALA A 170 -0.23 7.43 17.62
CA ALA A 170 0.11 7.89 16.29
C ALA A 170 1.59 7.69 15.97
N LEU A 171 2.48 7.97 16.92
CA LEU A 171 3.91 7.74 16.75
C LEU A 171 4.23 6.25 16.57
N PHE A 172 3.69 5.36 17.40
CA PHE A 172 3.95 3.93 17.27
C PHE A 172 3.47 3.39 15.93
N ALA A 173 2.29 3.84 15.49
CA ALA A 173 1.77 3.46 14.18
C ALA A 173 2.64 4.02 13.04
N ASN A 174 3.01 5.30 13.07
CA ASN A 174 3.81 5.92 12.01
C ASN A 174 5.22 5.32 11.92
N LEU A 175 5.92 5.21 13.05
CA LEU A 175 7.26 4.64 13.12
C LEU A 175 7.31 3.22 12.53
N THR A 176 6.32 2.40 12.87
CA THR A 176 6.28 1.01 12.40
C THR A 176 5.74 0.87 10.99
N TRP A 177 4.91 1.81 10.54
CA TRP A 177 4.48 1.91 9.15
C TRP A 177 5.66 2.25 8.25
N GLU A 178 6.46 3.28 8.59
CA GLU A 178 7.66 3.67 7.84
C GLU A 178 8.72 2.55 7.85
N PHE A 179 8.82 1.81 8.97
CA PHE A 179 9.71 0.66 9.04
C PHE A 179 9.23 -0.50 8.15
N ALA A 180 7.95 -0.85 8.21
CA ALA A 180 7.40 -1.95 7.42
C ALA A 180 7.46 -1.62 5.92
N TYR A 181 7.03 -0.41 5.56
CA TYR A 181 7.03 0.06 4.18
C TYR A 181 8.46 0.23 3.63
N GLY A 182 9.36 0.89 4.35
CA GLY A 182 10.72 1.11 3.84
C GLY A 182 11.63 -0.11 3.83
N PHE A 183 11.44 -1.08 4.74
CA PHE A 183 12.41 -2.18 4.95
C PHE A 183 11.86 -3.59 4.79
N LEU A 184 10.56 -3.84 4.98
CA LEU A 184 9.99 -5.19 4.98
C LEU A 184 9.21 -5.50 3.71
N LEU A 185 8.48 -4.52 3.20
CA LEU A 185 7.69 -4.60 1.97
C LEU A 185 8.54 -3.99 0.86
N ASP A 186 8.95 -4.82 -0.11
CA ASP A 186 9.78 -4.43 -1.27
C ASP A 186 10.87 -3.36 -1.00
N PRO A 187 11.85 -3.65 -0.11
CA PRO A 187 12.85 -2.67 0.28
C PRO A 187 13.65 -2.18 -0.93
N LEU A 188 13.70 -0.85 -1.12
CA LEU A 188 14.35 -0.17 -2.25
C LEU A 188 13.69 -0.45 -3.63
N GLY A 189 12.46 -0.97 -3.66
CA GLY A 189 11.73 -1.23 -4.90
C GLY A 189 11.42 0.03 -5.71
N ASP A 190 11.20 1.17 -5.05
CA ASP A 190 10.97 2.46 -5.70
C ASP A 190 11.45 3.70 -4.90
N TYR A 191 11.18 4.89 -5.46
CA TYR A 191 11.48 6.19 -4.83
C TYR A 191 10.67 6.45 -3.55
N PHE A 192 9.44 5.95 -3.43
CA PHE A 192 8.59 6.13 -2.26
C PHE A 192 9.10 5.32 -1.06
N HIS A 193 9.55 4.08 -1.28
CA HIS A 193 10.18 3.23 -0.27
C HIS A 193 11.49 3.88 0.24
N THR A 194 12.28 4.46 -0.67
CA THR A 194 13.50 5.20 -0.28
C THR A 194 13.19 6.45 0.54
N ALA A 195 12.14 7.20 0.19
CA ALA A 195 11.69 8.36 0.96
C ALA A 195 11.21 7.97 2.37
N SER A 196 10.53 6.82 2.49
CA SER A 196 10.06 6.24 3.76
C SER A 196 11.20 5.94 4.72
N ILE A 197 12.38 5.52 4.23
CA ILE A 197 13.58 5.35 5.07
C ILE A 197 13.98 6.67 5.74
N PHE A 198 13.92 7.80 5.02
CA PHE A 198 14.19 9.11 5.64
C PHE A 198 13.11 9.48 6.67
N GLY A 199 11.84 9.18 6.37
CA GLY A 199 10.73 9.33 7.31
C GLY A 199 10.97 8.55 8.60
N PHE A 200 11.34 7.27 8.47
CA PHE A 200 11.70 6.40 9.60
C PHE A 200 12.83 6.97 10.46
N LEU A 201 13.89 7.53 9.86
CA LEU A 201 15.00 8.13 10.61
C LEU A 201 14.55 9.36 11.42
N VAL A 202 13.67 10.19 10.86
CA VAL A 202 13.07 11.32 11.57
C VAL A 202 12.19 10.82 12.72
N ASP A 203 11.36 9.81 12.46
CA ASP A 203 10.52 9.18 13.47
C ASP A 203 11.33 8.52 14.57
N ALA A 204 12.51 7.97 14.29
CA ALA A 204 13.40 7.41 15.29
C ALA A 204 13.89 8.50 16.29
N VAL A 205 14.11 9.72 15.83
CA VAL A 205 14.44 10.86 16.71
C VAL A 205 13.25 11.22 17.61
N ILE A 206 12.04 11.25 17.05
CA ILE A 206 10.80 11.54 17.81
C ILE A 206 10.49 10.40 18.79
N ALA A 207 10.72 9.15 18.38
CA ALA A 207 10.63 7.95 19.20
C ALA A 207 11.57 8.00 20.39
N TRP A 208 12.80 8.47 20.19
CA TRP A 208 13.72 8.73 21.28
C TRP A 208 13.21 9.83 22.23
N GLN A 209 12.59 10.90 21.73
CA GLN A 209 12.00 11.94 22.58
C GLN A 209 10.86 11.38 23.44
N VAL A 210 9.98 10.55 22.86
CA VAL A 210 8.94 9.84 23.62
C VAL A 210 9.53 8.88 24.63
N TRP A 211 10.52 8.07 24.24
CA TRP A 211 11.17 7.13 25.15
C TRP A 211 11.84 7.85 26.35
N LYS A 212 12.45 9.02 26.09
CA LYS A 212 13.13 9.82 27.11
C LYS A 212 12.19 10.61 28.00
N TYR A 213 11.22 11.33 27.43
CA TYR A 213 10.37 12.29 28.14
C TYR A 213 8.97 11.76 28.46
N GLY A 214 8.52 10.69 27.82
CA GLY A 214 7.13 10.23 27.85
C GLY A 214 6.65 9.72 29.20
N ALA A 215 7.54 9.11 29.99
CA ALA A 215 7.20 8.61 31.32
C ALA A 215 6.70 9.72 32.27
N ALA A 216 7.18 10.96 32.09
CA ALA A 216 6.81 12.10 32.92
C ALA A 216 5.34 12.53 32.74
N GLN A 217 4.67 12.10 31.66
CA GLN A 217 3.24 12.36 31.44
C GLN A 217 2.33 11.47 32.30
N PHE A 218 2.88 10.44 32.94
CA PHE A 218 2.11 9.46 33.70
C PHE A 218 2.62 9.34 35.14
N PRO A 219 2.67 10.46 35.91
CA PRO A 219 3.15 10.44 37.27
C PRO A 219 2.32 9.47 38.12
N ASP A 220 2.99 8.77 39.03
CA ASP A 220 2.37 7.87 40.01
C ASP A 220 1.49 6.74 39.45
N SER A 221 1.70 6.37 38.18
CA SER A 221 0.97 5.29 37.52
C SER A 221 1.86 4.09 37.17
N ALA A 222 1.25 2.92 36.99
CA ALA A 222 1.94 1.74 36.48
C ALA A 222 2.51 1.96 35.07
N LEU A 223 1.82 2.75 34.24
CA LEU A 223 2.26 3.10 32.88
C LEU A 223 3.57 3.90 32.91
N GLY A 224 3.69 4.88 33.81
CA GLY A 224 4.93 5.65 33.98
C GLY A 224 6.09 4.78 34.48
N ARG A 225 5.82 3.89 35.46
CA ARG A 225 6.83 2.97 36.02
C ARG A 225 7.39 2.00 34.98
N TYR A 226 6.51 1.43 34.16
CA TYR A 226 6.86 0.43 33.14
C TYR A 226 6.96 1.02 31.74
N PHE A 227 7.14 2.34 31.62
CA PHE A 227 7.04 3.03 30.33
C PHE A 227 8.00 2.45 29.27
N ARG A 228 9.26 2.18 29.63
CA ARG A 228 10.28 1.68 28.69
C ARG A 228 10.00 0.26 28.16
N PRO A 229 9.70 -0.75 28.99
CA PRO A 229 9.30 -2.05 28.45
C PRO A 229 7.97 -1.98 27.69
N LEU A 230 7.00 -1.18 28.15
CA LEU A 230 5.74 -0.98 27.43
C LEU A 230 5.94 -0.30 26.08
N PHE A 231 6.89 0.63 25.97
CA PHE A 231 7.27 1.24 24.69
C PHE A 231 7.68 0.18 23.67
N GLY A 232 8.56 -0.74 24.04
CA GLY A 232 8.97 -1.84 23.16
C GLY A 232 7.81 -2.76 22.78
N LEU A 233 6.92 -3.06 23.75
CA LEU A 233 5.70 -3.83 23.50
C LEU A 233 4.77 -3.11 22.50
N PHE A 234 4.53 -1.81 22.67
CA PHE A 234 3.66 -1.05 21.78
C PHE A 234 4.21 -0.92 20.37
N VAL A 235 5.54 -0.79 20.22
CA VAL A 235 6.20 -0.87 18.91
C VAL A 235 5.98 -2.25 18.28
N ALA A 236 6.19 -3.34 19.02
CA ALA A 236 6.00 -4.69 18.49
C ALA A 236 4.54 -4.95 18.06
N VAL A 237 3.57 -4.51 18.87
CA VAL A 237 2.14 -4.61 18.56
C VAL A 237 1.80 -3.78 17.32
N ALA A 238 2.23 -2.52 17.26
CA ALA A 238 1.94 -1.65 16.12
C ALA A 238 2.56 -2.19 14.82
N LEU A 239 3.79 -2.71 14.87
CA LEU A 239 4.44 -3.31 13.71
C LEU A 239 3.70 -4.55 13.21
N SER A 240 3.30 -5.44 14.13
CA SER A 240 2.54 -6.64 13.76
C SER A 240 1.22 -6.28 13.09
N VAL A 241 0.49 -5.31 13.63
CA VAL A 241 -0.78 -4.85 13.06
C VAL A 241 -0.57 -4.18 11.71
N ASN A 242 0.37 -3.24 11.59
CA ASN A 242 0.61 -2.52 10.33
C ASN A 242 1.08 -3.46 9.22
N TYR A 243 2.02 -4.37 9.51
CA TYR A 243 2.51 -5.33 8.52
C TYR A 243 1.38 -6.19 7.93
N HIS A 244 0.47 -6.70 8.77
CA HIS A 244 -0.68 -7.46 8.29
C HIS A 244 -1.72 -6.57 7.61
N ALA A 245 -1.90 -5.33 8.07
CA ALA A 245 -2.83 -4.39 7.44
C ALA A 245 -2.42 -4.06 5.99
N PHE A 246 -1.13 -3.92 5.70
CA PHE A 246 -0.64 -3.77 4.32
C PHE A 246 -1.09 -4.92 3.40
N ILE A 247 -0.98 -6.15 3.90
CA ILE A 247 -1.30 -7.37 3.13
C ILE A 247 -2.82 -7.54 3.01
N ASP A 248 -3.54 -7.49 4.13
CA ASP A 248 -4.97 -7.77 4.19
C ASP A 248 -5.82 -6.69 3.51
N LEU A 249 -5.35 -5.43 3.48
CA LEU A 249 -6.00 -4.34 2.75
C LEU A 249 -5.55 -4.25 1.29
N ALA A 250 -4.60 -5.08 0.85
CA ALA A 250 -3.97 -5.00 -0.46
C ALA A 250 -3.53 -3.55 -0.78
N ASP A 251 -2.67 -3.00 0.08
CA ASP A 251 -2.32 -1.58 0.14
C ASP A 251 -0.86 -1.34 -0.33
N PRO A 252 -0.54 -1.55 -1.62
CA PRO A 252 0.84 -1.62 -2.10
C PRO A 252 1.62 -0.31 -1.95
N ASP A 253 0.98 0.85 -2.08
CA ASP A 253 1.61 2.17 -1.87
C ASP A 253 1.33 2.73 -0.47
N GLY A 254 0.68 1.95 0.40
CA GLY A 254 0.41 2.33 1.78
C GLY A 254 -0.63 3.44 1.97
N GLU A 255 -1.48 3.70 0.99
CA GLU A 255 -2.46 4.80 1.03
C GLU A 255 -3.55 4.55 2.09
N TYR A 256 -4.07 3.32 2.21
CA TYR A 256 -5.09 3.01 3.22
C TYR A 256 -4.55 3.10 4.64
N THR A 257 -3.42 2.42 4.88
CA THR A 257 -2.78 2.35 6.19
C THR A 257 -2.19 3.70 6.59
N GLY A 258 -1.48 4.38 5.68
CA GLY A 258 -0.89 5.69 5.90
C GLY A 258 -1.93 6.77 6.19
N PHE A 259 -3.01 6.87 5.39
CA PHE A 259 -4.07 7.84 5.69
C PHE A 259 -4.93 7.47 6.88
N GLY A 260 -5.09 6.17 7.17
CA GLY A 260 -5.70 5.71 8.42
C GLY A 260 -4.92 6.22 9.64
N ILE A 261 -3.59 6.12 9.59
CA ILE A 261 -2.70 6.67 10.63
C ILE A 261 -2.80 8.19 10.69
N ASN A 262 -2.83 8.89 9.56
CA ASN A 262 -2.94 10.35 9.54
C ASN A 262 -4.28 10.85 10.12
N LEU A 263 -5.39 10.18 9.81
CA LEU A 263 -6.70 10.47 10.41
C LEU A 263 -6.68 10.24 11.92
N MET A 264 -6.16 9.09 12.37
CA MET A 264 -5.98 8.79 13.79
C MET A 264 -5.11 9.87 14.46
N MET A 265 -4.01 10.28 13.82
CA MET A 265 -3.11 11.32 14.30
C MET A 265 -3.84 12.65 14.48
N SER A 266 -4.67 13.07 13.52
CA SER A 266 -5.48 14.30 13.62
C SER A 266 -6.43 14.29 14.82
N ILE A 267 -7.10 13.17 15.10
CA ILE A 267 -7.97 13.02 16.29
C ILE A 267 -7.12 13.14 17.56
N LEU A 268 -5.99 12.44 17.59
CA LEU A 268 -5.15 12.35 18.78
C LEU A 268 -4.41 13.65 19.11
N TYR A 269 -4.09 14.50 18.13
CA TYR A 269 -3.53 15.83 18.40
C TYR A 269 -4.50 16.72 19.17
N ILE A 270 -5.79 16.70 18.82
CA ILE A 270 -6.84 17.42 19.57
C ILE A 270 -6.91 16.90 21.01
N LYS A 271 -6.99 15.57 21.15
CA LYS A 271 -7.05 14.92 22.48
C LYS A 271 -5.82 15.23 23.33
N MET A 272 -4.63 15.19 22.75
CA MET A 272 -3.38 15.50 23.42
C MET A 272 -3.34 16.96 23.91
N LEU A 273 -3.85 17.91 23.12
CA LEU A 273 -3.95 19.32 23.51
C LEU A 273 -4.94 19.53 24.65
N GLU A 274 -6.04 18.78 24.64
CA GLU A 274 -7.04 18.78 25.70
C GLU A 274 -6.46 18.21 27.01
N ASP A 275 -5.90 17.01 26.96
CA ASP A 275 -5.35 16.30 28.12
C ASP A 275 -4.23 17.07 28.81
N ARG A 276 -3.36 17.71 28.03
CA ARG A 276 -2.25 18.51 28.58
C ARG A 276 -2.70 19.81 29.21
N GLY A 277 -3.87 20.32 28.84
CA GLY A 277 -4.33 21.66 29.23
C GLY A 277 -3.39 22.82 28.84
N SER A 278 -2.35 22.56 28.04
CA SER A 278 -1.24 23.46 27.76
C SER A 278 -0.67 23.23 26.35
N PRO A 279 0.01 24.22 25.73
CA PRO A 279 0.61 24.07 24.41
C PRO A 279 2.00 23.39 24.43
N ALA A 280 2.35 22.69 25.50
CA ALA A 280 3.66 22.04 25.64
C ALA A 280 3.87 20.99 24.55
N GLY A 281 5.05 21.00 23.91
CA GLY A 281 5.38 20.13 22.78
C GLY A 281 4.71 20.52 21.46
N GLN A 282 3.93 21.61 21.44
CA GLN A 282 3.14 22.03 20.28
C GLN A 282 3.52 23.43 19.79
N SER A 283 3.32 23.67 18.49
CA SER A 283 3.44 24.97 17.85
C SER A 283 2.52 25.09 16.63
N MET A 284 2.24 26.33 16.20
CA MET A 284 1.43 26.55 14.99
C MET A 284 2.12 26.02 13.72
N TYR A 285 3.46 25.93 13.73
CA TYR A 285 4.22 25.40 12.61
C TYR A 285 4.04 23.89 12.44
N ILE A 286 3.88 23.15 13.54
CA ILE A 286 3.49 21.73 13.52
C ILE A 286 2.10 21.59 12.87
N ALA A 287 1.12 22.35 13.36
CA ALA A 287 -0.26 22.24 12.91
C ALA A 287 -0.42 22.62 11.42
N LEU A 288 0.16 23.76 11.01
CA LEU A 288 0.08 24.24 9.63
C LEU A 288 0.94 23.42 8.67
N GLY A 289 2.13 23.00 9.10
CA GLY A 289 3.01 22.15 8.29
C GLY A 289 2.36 20.80 7.98
N LYS A 290 1.78 20.15 9.00
CA LYS A 290 1.03 18.89 8.84
C LYS A 290 -0.17 19.08 7.90
N TRP A 291 -0.97 20.11 8.13
CA TRP A 291 -2.18 20.34 7.33
C TRP A 291 -1.83 20.61 5.86
N LEU A 292 -0.86 21.50 5.61
CA LEU A 292 -0.42 21.83 4.25
C LEU A 292 0.24 20.63 3.56
N GLY A 293 1.07 19.89 4.28
CA GLY A 293 1.68 18.65 3.80
C GLY A 293 0.63 17.64 3.36
N THR A 294 -0.36 17.37 4.22
CA THR A 294 -1.47 16.47 3.94
C THR A 294 -2.35 16.96 2.77
N LEU A 295 -2.59 18.27 2.66
CA LEU A 295 -3.34 18.84 1.54
C LEU A 295 -2.62 18.59 0.22
N CYS A 296 -1.30 18.84 0.20
CA CYS A 296 -0.48 18.58 -0.98
C CYS A 296 -0.41 17.08 -1.31
N ALA A 297 -0.40 16.20 -0.30
CA ALA A 297 -0.47 14.75 -0.50
C ALA A 297 -1.77 14.36 -1.22
N TRP A 298 -2.92 14.85 -0.74
CA TRP A 298 -4.21 14.57 -1.39
C TRP A 298 -4.26 15.08 -2.83
N ILE A 299 -3.75 16.29 -3.07
CA ILE A 299 -3.70 16.86 -4.42
C ILE A 299 -2.81 15.99 -5.32
N ALA A 300 -1.65 15.53 -4.84
CA ALA A 300 -0.76 14.65 -5.60
C ALA A 300 -1.44 13.30 -5.94
N THR A 301 -2.07 12.64 -4.97
CA THR A 301 -2.83 11.38 -5.20
C THR A 301 -4.02 11.62 -6.14
N ALA A 302 -4.74 12.73 -6.00
CA ALA A 302 -5.83 13.10 -6.90
C ALA A 302 -5.35 13.41 -8.32
N LEU A 303 -4.21 14.07 -8.49
CA LEU A 303 -3.61 14.30 -9.79
C LEU A 303 -3.15 12.99 -10.42
N THR A 304 -2.66 12.03 -9.63
CA THR A 304 -2.25 10.70 -10.12
C THR A 304 -3.40 9.96 -10.80
N VAL A 305 -4.63 10.09 -10.29
CA VAL A 305 -5.82 9.43 -10.88
C VAL A 305 -6.56 10.28 -11.91
N THR A 306 -6.20 11.56 -12.08
CA THR A 306 -6.90 12.48 -12.99
C THR A 306 -6.04 13.06 -14.11
N THR A 307 -4.73 12.87 -14.06
CA THR A 307 -3.77 13.41 -15.03
C THR A 307 -2.88 12.29 -15.62
N SER A 308 -2.18 12.60 -16.71
CA SER A 308 -1.24 11.68 -17.35
C SER A 308 0.09 12.40 -17.68
N PRO A 309 1.16 11.70 -18.04
CA PRO A 309 2.45 12.32 -18.42
C PRO A 309 2.31 13.36 -19.55
N GLN A 310 1.42 13.10 -20.52
CA GLN A 310 1.13 13.97 -21.66
C GLN A 310 0.19 15.13 -21.29
N ARG A 311 -0.58 14.98 -20.22
CA ARG A 311 -1.52 16.00 -19.71
C ARG A 311 -1.36 16.14 -18.21
N THR A 312 -0.35 16.93 -17.84
CA THR A 312 0.08 17.06 -16.45
C THR A 312 -0.88 17.87 -15.59
N TRP A 313 -1.71 18.73 -16.18
CA TRP A 313 -2.67 19.57 -15.47
C TRP A 313 -4.12 19.26 -15.84
N PRO A 314 -5.06 19.39 -14.87
CA PRO A 314 -6.47 19.29 -15.18
C PRO A 314 -6.91 20.45 -16.10
N THR A 315 -7.78 20.17 -17.07
CA THR A 315 -8.32 21.23 -17.93
C THR A 315 -9.35 22.11 -17.24
N SER A 316 -9.98 21.59 -16.19
CA SER A 316 -10.92 22.33 -15.38
C SER A 316 -10.84 21.84 -13.94
N TRP A 317 -10.81 22.78 -13.01
CA TRP A 317 -10.82 22.48 -11.57
C TRP A 317 -12.14 21.83 -11.12
N SER A 318 -13.26 22.12 -11.79
CA SER A 318 -14.54 21.47 -11.48
C SER A 318 -14.57 20.01 -11.95
N ASP A 319 -13.95 19.73 -13.09
CA ASP A 319 -13.79 18.37 -13.61
C ASP A 319 -12.80 17.58 -12.76
N PHE A 320 -11.68 18.20 -12.35
CA PHE A 320 -10.72 17.63 -11.41
C PHE A 320 -11.41 17.19 -10.11
N GLY A 321 -12.15 18.08 -9.46
CA GLY A 321 -12.85 17.74 -8.22
C GLY A 321 -13.86 16.61 -8.40
N ARG A 322 -14.63 16.64 -9.50
CA ARG A 322 -15.61 15.59 -9.80
C ARG A 322 -14.93 14.23 -10.03
N LYS A 323 -13.83 14.20 -10.77
CA LYS A 323 -13.09 12.97 -11.07
C LYS A 323 -12.36 12.43 -9.84
N ALA A 324 -11.68 13.29 -9.08
CA ALA A 324 -10.98 12.91 -7.86
C ALA A 324 -11.95 12.34 -6.80
N LEU A 325 -13.07 13.01 -6.54
CA LEU A 325 -14.07 12.56 -5.56
C LEU A 325 -14.92 11.39 -6.08
N GLY A 326 -15.09 11.30 -7.40
CA GLY A 326 -15.83 10.21 -8.06
C GLY A 326 -15.02 8.94 -8.26
N ASN A 327 -13.69 9.00 -8.10
CA ASN A 327 -12.80 7.87 -8.33
C ASN A 327 -13.11 6.71 -7.39
N ARG A 328 -13.12 5.49 -7.94
CA ARG A 328 -13.48 4.26 -7.22
C ARG A 328 -12.30 3.30 -7.03
N SER A 329 -11.20 3.55 -7.75
CA SER A 329 -10.04 2.67 -7.79
C SER A 329 -8.91 3.21 -6.92
N TYR A 330 -8.06 2.31 -6.44
CA TYR A 330 -6.81 2.66 -5.79
C TYR A 330 -5.93 3.52 -6.74
N PRO A 331 -5.17 4.52 -6.25
CA PRO A 331 -4.92 4.89 -4.86
C PRO A 331 -5.97 5.82 -4.22
N LEU A 332 -6.85 6.48 -4.98
CA LEU A 332 -7.83 7.44 -4.41
C LEU A 332 -9.25 6.88 -4.31
N THR A 333 -9.46 5.89 -3.44
CA THR A 333 -10.78 5.27 -3.26
C THR A 333 -11.76 6.15 -2.48
N PRO A 334 -13.08 5.84 -2.46
CA PRO A 334 -14.05 6.62 -1.71
C PRO A 334 -13.75 6.67 -0.21
N LEU A 335 -13.24 5.58 0.37
CA LEU A 335 -12.84 5.54 1.76
C LEU A 335 -11.69 6.52 2.02
N ILE A 336 -10.68 6.54 1.14
CA ILE A 336 -9.54 7.46 1.25
C ILE A 336 -9.99 8.92 1.15
N ASN A 337 -10.88 9.25 0.22
CA ASN A 337 -11.47 10.60 0.14
C ASN A 337 -12.24 10.99 1.42
N VAL A 338 -12.98 10.05 2.02
CA VAL A 338 -13.67 10.28 3.30
C VAL A 338 -12.66 10.51 4.43
N MET A 339 -11.59 9.71 4.50
CA MET A 339 -10.53 9.87 5.49
C MET A 339 -9.88 11.25 5.36
N TYR A 340 -9.49 11.67 4.15
CA TYR A 340 -8.95 13.01 3.91
C TYR A 340 -9.90 14.13 4.30
N GLY A 341 -11.18 14.02 3.95
CA GLY A 341 -12.19 15.01 4.32
C GLY A 341 -12.25 15.23 5.84
N TRP A 342 -12.26 14.14 6.62
CA TRP A 342 -12.23 14.23 8.08
C TRP A 342 -10.89 14.74 8.62
N THR A 343 -9.77 14.27 8.07
CA THR A 343 -8.43 14.73 8.44
C THR A 343 -8.30 16.25 8.29
N PHE A 344 -8.77 16.83 7.18
CA PHE A 344 -8.73 18.28 6.96
C PHE A 344 -9.59 19.06 7.96
N LEU A 345 -10.78 18.56 8.27
CA LEU A 345 -11.68 19.21 9.25
C LEU A 345 -11.08 19.17 10.65
N LEU A 346 -10.52 18.04 11.05
CA LEU A 346 -9.90 17.85 12.37
C LEU A 346 -8.63 18.67 12.52
N ASP A 347 -7.77 18.71 11.50
CA ASP A 347 -6.56 19.52 11.51
C ASP A 347 -6.87 21.02 11.53
N ALA A 348 -7.93 21.47 10.83
CA ALA A 348 -8.40 22.85 10.90
C ALA A 348 -8.92 23.19 12.31
N ALA A 349 -9.69 22.28 12.92
CA ALA A 349 -10.14 22.43 14.30
C ALA A 349 -8.93 22.48 15.27
N TYR A 350 -7.95 21.60 15.08
CA TYR A 350 -6.71 21.57 15.86
C TYR A 350 -5.94 22.89 15.75
N CYS A 351 -5.77 23.44 14.54
CA CYS A 351 -5.16 24.75 14.33
C CYS A 351 -5.84 25.85 15.15
N VAL A 352 -7.17 25.91 15.12
CA VAL A 352 -7.96 26.90 15.88
C VAL A 352 -7.81 26.71 17.39
N LEU A 353 -7.91 25.47 17.87
CA LEU A 353 -7.79 25.14 19.29
C LEU A 353 -6.39 25.44 19.82
N LEU A 354 -5.35 25.08 19.07
CA LEU A 354 -3.96 25.35 19.44
C LEU A 354 -3.68 26.85 19.47
N HIS A 355 -4.14 27.60 18.47
CA HIS A 355 -4.01 29.05 18.45
C HIS A 355 -4.64 29.69 19.69
N ARG A 356 -5.86 29.27 20.05
CA ARG A 356 -6.54 29.73 21.27
C ARG A 356 -5.76 29.36 22.54
N ARG A 357 -5.25 28.12 22.63
CA ARG A 357 -4.47 27.65 23.78
C ARG A 357 -3.16 28.42 23.94
N LEU A 358 -2.46 28.73 22.84
CA LEU A 358 -1.25 29.54 22.84
C LEU A 358 -1.52 30.96 23.35
N ARG A 359 -2.59 31.59 22.85
CA ARG A 359 -3.01 32.94 23.29
C ARG A 359 -3.42 32.95 24.77
N ALA A 360 -4.16 31.94 25.22
CA ALA A 360 -4.56 31.81 26.62
C ALA A 360 -3.36 31.61 27.56
N ALA A 361 -2.29 30.96 27.08
CA ALA A 361 -1.03 30.80 27.80
C ALA A 361 -0.12 32.05 27.74
N GLY A 362 -0.58 33.18 27.19
CA GLY A 362 0.23 34.40 27.04
C GLY A 362 1.35 34.28 25.99
N MET A 363 1.35 33.23 25.18
CA MET A 363 2.37 32.98 24.17
C MET A 363 1.94 33.58 22.83
N SER A 364 2.90 34.09 22.05
CA SER A 364 2.64 34.49 20.66
C SER A 364 2.63 33.25 19.76
N PRO A 365 1.52 32.95 19.05
CA PRO A 365 1.41 31.77 18.20
C PRO A 365 2.47 31.68 17.10
N TRP A 366 3.01 32.84 16.68
CA TRP A 366 3.93 32.97 15.56
C TRP A 366 5.39 33.22 16.00
N ARG A 367 5.66 33.36 17.30
CA ARG A 367 7.04 33.43 17.83
C ARG A 367 7.50 32.11 18.44
N ARG A 368 6.57 31.15 18.57
CA ARG A 368 6.84 29.82 19.08
C ARG A 368 6.99 28.87 17.89
N PHE A 369 8.23 28.64 17.48
CA PHE A 369 8.55 27.64 16.45
C PHE A 369 8.36 26.23 16.99
#